data_AF-A0A5C1AI76-F1
#
_entry.id   AF-A0A5C1AI76-F1
#
_cell.length_a   1.000
_cell.length_b   1.000
_cell.length_c   1.000
_cell.angle_alpha   90.00
_cell.angle_beta   90.00
_cell.angle_gamma   90.00
#
_symmetry.space_group_name_H-M   'P 1'
#
loop_
_entity.id
_entity.type
_entity.pdbx_description
1 polymer ?
#
loop_
_entity_poly.entity_id
_entity_poly.type
_entity_poly.pdbx_seq_one_letter_code
_entity_poly.pdbx_strand_id
1 'polypeptide(L)'
;MISTLCPKPGSAWAKHCPTAYPWEWMKEGEALPDGFLRMATDREADLIVGRITEGEFIGEPLPTSLSPAQPKQGAARRKDRKLLHPVVRKNLGYRQFIKSATPCHPLAVAIWCWLWTCERKGLCRTSTRRLAKRFKVSTNTVTARLKELRTAGYLRRKRRGEMGKSASVYRIFPTPRLDTKRLNH
;
A
#
# COMPACT_ATOMS: atom_id res chain seq x y z
N MET A 1 9.91 37.94 10.95
CA MET A 1 11.01 38.10 9.97
C MET A 1 11.36 36.74 9.40
N ILE A 2 10.78 36.36 8.25
CA ILE A 2 11.14 35.11 7.55
C ILE A 2 12.14 35.51 6.47
N SER A 3 13.42 35.40 6.81
CA SER A 3 14.51 35.71 5.89
C SER A 3 14.58 34.60 4.84
N THR A 4 14.36 34.99 3.58
CA THR A 4 14.82 34.33 2.34
C THR A 4 14.64 32.81 2.27
N LEU A 5 13.47 32.38 1.80
CA LEU A 5 13.20 31.01 1.29
C LEU A 5 13.92 30.73 -0.05
N CYS A 6 14.92 31.54 -0.42
CA CYS A 6 15.70 31.34 -1.63
C CYS A 6 16.80 30.32 -1.37
N PRO A 7 17.15 29.48 -2.36
CA PRO A 7 18.24 28.53 -2.22
C PRO A 7 19.54 29.27 -1.90
N LYS A 8 20.23 28.86 -0.83
CA LYS A 8 21.52 29.46 -0.46
C LYS A 8 22.53 29.25 -1.61
N PRO A 9 23.23 30.29 -2.09
CA PRO A 9 24.24 30.14 -3.13
C PRO A 9 25.25 29.04 -2.78
N GLY A 10 25.52 28.13 -3.71
CA GLY A 10 26.43 27.00 -3.51
C GLY A 10 25.85 25.78 -2.78
N SER A 11 24.62 25.85 -2.27
CA SER A 11 23.93 24.68 -1.70
C SER A 11 23.55 23.65 -2.77
N ALA A 12 23.38 22.39 -2.37
CA ALA A 12 22.90 21.33 -3.27
C ALA A 12 21.54 21.68 -3.90
N TRP A 13 20.67 22.38 -3.16
CA TRP A 13 19.42 22.91 -3.70
C TRP A 13 19.66 23.90 -4.85
N ALA A 14 20.53 24.90 -4.65
CA ALA A 14 20.85 25.88 -5.69
C ALA A 14 21.44 25.23 -6.94
N LYS A 15 22.23 24.15 -6.79
CA LYS A 15 22.90 23.46 -7.89
C LYS A 15 21.95 22.57 -8.70
N HIS A 16 21.12 21.79 -8.02
CA HIS A 16 20.34 20.73 -8.67
C HIS A 16 18.89 21.11 -8.94
N CYS A 17 18.30 21.99 -8.13
CA CYS A 17 16.87 22.29 -8.18
C CYS A 17 16.56 23.79 -7.94
N PRO A 18 17.19 24.73 -8.67
CA PRO A 18 17.15 26.17 -8.35
C PRO A 18 15.75 26.78 -8.42
N THR A 19 14.85 26.22 -9.23
CA THR A 19 13.50 26.75 -9.48
C THR A 19 12.40 25.90 -8.84
N ALA A 20 12.77 24.90 -8.03
CA ALA A 20 11.85 23.97 -7.40
C ALA A 20 11.53 24.38 -5.95
N TYR A 21 10.23 24.45 -5.62
CA TYR A 21 9.75 24.73 -4.27
C TYR A 21 9.25 23.46 -3.58
N PRO A 22 9.71 23.12 -2.37
CA PRO A 22 9.28 21.91 -1.68
C PRO A 22 7.81 22.00 -1.25
N TRP A 23 7.04 20.95 -1.55
CA TRP A 23 5.61 20.91 -1.25
C TRP A 23 5.30 21.01 0.24
N GLU A 24 6.22 20.57 1.10
CA GLU A 24 6.08 20.63 2.56
C GLU A 24 6.05 22.06 3.11
N TRP A 25 6.53 23.04 2.33
CA TRP A 25 6.55 24.45 2.72
C TRP A 25 5.39 25.24 2.12
N MET A 26 4.49 24.59 1.38
CA MET A 26 3.30 25.21 0.82
C MET A 26 2.14 25.09 1.80
N LYS A 27 1.43 26.19 2.09
CA LYS A 27 0.17 26.14 2.83
C LYS A 27 -0.99 25.91 1.87
N GLU A 28 -2.02 25.22 2.36
CA GLU A 28 -3.19 24.88 1.55
C GLU A 28 -3.84 26.13 0.93
N GLY A 29 -3.89 26.18 -0.40
CA GLY A 29 -4.48 27.29 -1.16
C GLY A 29 -3.53 28.44 -1.52
N GLU A 30 -2.25 28.40 -1.12
CA GLU A 30 -1.27 29.42 -1.51
C GLU A 30 -0.69 29.15 -2.92
N ALA A 31 -0.47 30.23 -3.66
CA ALA A 31 0.25 30.20 -4.93
C ALA A 31 1.76 29.99 -4.69
N LEU A 32 2.47 29.58 -5.74
CA LEU A 32 3.92 29.37 -5.67
C LEU A 32 4.64 30.70 -5.40
N PRO A 33 5.63 30.76 -4.48
CA PRO A 33 6.36 31.99 -4.22
C PRO A 33 7.16 32.47 -5.44
N ASP A 34 7.35 33.78 -5.55
CA ASP A 34 8.14 34.40 -6.62
C ASP A 34 9.56 33.82 -6.69
N GLY A 35 10.02 33.54 -7.91
CA GLY A 35 11.32 32.94 -8.18
C GLY A 35 11.31 31.41 -8.33
N PHE A 36 10.19 30.75 -7.98
CA PHE A 36 9.99 29.32 -8.23
C PHE A 36 9.04 29.13 -9.42
N LEU A 37 9.34 28.13 -10.26
CA LEU A 37 8.57 27.86 -11.49
C LEU A 37 7.75 26.57 -11.38
N ARG A 38 8.08 25.72 -10.40
CA ARG A 38 7.40 24.44 -10.18
C ARG A 38 7.54 23.94 -8.75
N MET A 39 6.69 22.99 -8.41
CA MET A 39 6.85 22.18 -7.20
C MET A 39 8.02 21.21 -7.36
N ALA A 40 8.75 20.98 -6.26
CA ALA A 40 9.76 19.95 -6.16
C ALA A 40 9.11 18.56 -6.14
N THR A 41 9.72 17.60 -6.83
CA THR A 41 9.38 16.18 -6.68
C THR A 41 9.77 15.69 -5.27
N ASP A 42 9.26 14.54 -4.84
CA ASP A 42 9.58 13.99 -3.50
C ASP A 42 11.09 13.88 -3.27
N ARG A 43 11.85 13.43 -4.27
CA ARG A 43 13.32 13.29 -4.18
C ARG A 43 14.04 14.64 -4.09
N GLU A 44 13.56 15.64 -4.83
CA GLU A 44 14.11 17.00 -4.76
C GLU A 44 13.74 17.66 -3.43
N ALA A 45 12.52 17.47 -2.93
CA ALA A 45 12.09 17.94 -1.62
C ALA A 45 12.95 17.34 -0.51
N ASP A 46 13.27 16.04 -0.59
CA ASP A 46 14.19 15.39 0.35
C ASP A 46 15.61 15.99 0.30
N LEU A 47 16.11 16.38 -0.88
CA LEU A 47 17.39 17.09 -1.00
C LEU A 47 17.32 18.51 -0.40
N ILE A 48 16.24 19.24 -0.70
CA ILE A 48 16.02 20.62 -0.25
C ILE A 48 15.90 20.71 1.28
N VAL A 49 15.18 19.76 1.88
CA VAL A 49 14.97 19.65 3.33
C VAL A 49 16.18 18.99 4.03
N GLY A 50 17.15 18.47 3.27
CA GLY A 50 18.39 17.88 3.81
C GLY A 50 18.21 16.48 4.39
N ARG A 51 17.21 15.72 3.92
CA ARG A 51 16.99 14.31 4.29
C ARG A 51 17.90 13.36 3.52
N ILE A 52 18.33 13.74 2.32
CA ILE A 52 19.33 13.03 1.53
C ILE A 52 20.50 13.95 1.21
N THR A 53 21.68 13.36 1.08
CA THR A 53 22.91 14.08 0.73
C THR A 53 22.99 14.34 -0.78
N GLU A 54 23.79 15.32 -1.20
CA GLU A 54 24.05 15.61 -2.62
C GLU A 54 24.57 14.37 -3.37
N GLY A 55 25.40 13.55 -2.73
CA GLY A 55 25.91 12.30 -3.29
C GLY A 55 24.84 11.23 -3.52
N GLU A 56 23.85 11.11 -2.64
CA GLU A 56 22.69 10.20 -2.81
C GLU A 56 21.69 10.72 -3.86
N PHE A 57 21.62 12.05 -4.01
CA PHE A 57 20.81 12.65 -5.05
C PHE A 57 21.39 12.39 -6.45
N ILE A 58 22.72 12.53 -6.61
CA ILE A 58 23.44 12.24 -7.86
C ILE A 58 23.59 10.73 -8.09
N GLY A 59 23.76 9.96 -7.03
CA GLY A 59 24.05 8.53 -7.06
C GLY A 59 22.83 7.64 -7.24
N GLU A 60 22.37 7.47 -8.47
CA GLU A 60 21.77 6.20 -8.90
C GLU A 60 22.61 5.60 -10.03
N PRO A 61 23.32 4.47 -9.81
CA PRO A 61 23.61 3.57 -10.89
C PRO A 61 22.37 2.69 -11.13
N LEU A 62 21.89 2.67 -12.38
CA LEU A 62 20.96 1.64 -12.84
C LEU A 62 21.49 0.24 -12.46
N PRO A 63 20.62 -0.72 -12.08
CA PRO A 63 21.04 -2.09 -11.84
C PRO A 63 21.23 -2.81 -13.18
N THR A 64 22.39 -2.64 -13.79
CA THR A 64 22.90 -3.52 -14.85
C THR A 64 24.32 -3.92 -14.52
N SER A 65 24.51 -5.13 -14.01
CA SER A 65 25.57 -6.07 -14.42
C SER A 65 25.68 -7.26 -13.47
N LEU A 66 26.12 -8.35 -14.07
CA LEU A 66 26.16 -9.71 -13.57
C LEU A 66 27.24 -9.92 -12.48
N SER A 67 26.98 -10.87 -11.59
CA SER A 67 27.90 -11.66 -10.72
C SER A 67 29.29 -11.95 -11.34
N PRO A 68 30.33 -12.38 -10.58
CA PRO A 68 30.27 -13.16 -9.32
C PRO A 68 31.35 -12.87 -8.25
N ALA A 69 31.01 -13.05 -6.97
CA ALA A 69 31.89 -13.67 -5.97
C ALA A 69 31.10 -13.90 -4.67
N GLN A 70 30.85 -15.16 -4.32
CA GLN A 70 30.36 -15.52 -3.00
C GLN A 70 31.45 -15.26 -1.95
N PRO A 71 31.08 -14.72 -0.79
CA PRO A 71 31.51 -15.34 0.45
C PRO A 71 30.34 -15.62 1.39
N LYS A 72 30.25 -16.91 1.73
CA LYS A 72 29.87 -17.51 3.01
C LYS A 72 28.61 -16.97 3.71
N GLN A 73 27.62 -17.87 3.73
CA GLN A 73 26.42 -17.85 4.56
C GLN A 73 26.74 -17.49 6.02
N GLY A 74 26.51 -16.23 6.40
CA GLY A 74 26.39 -15.79 7.77
C GLY A 74 24.96 -15.26 7.97
N ALA A 75 24.19 -15.99 8.79
CA ALA A 75 22.91 -15.63 9.38
C ALA A 75 22.11 -14.49 8.72
N ALA A 76 20.97 -14.84 8.12
CA ALA A 76 19.94 -13.92 7.67
C ALA A 76 19.75 -12.74 8.66
N ARG A 77 20.32 -11.58 8.31
CA ARG A 77 19.85 -10.29 8.80
C ARG A 77 18.37 -10.20 8.40
N ARG A 78 17.48 -10.60 9.31
CA ARG A 78 16.10 -10.13 9.28
C ARG A 78 16.21 -8.62 9.32
N LYS A 79 16.09 -7.98 8.15
CA LYS A 79 15.87 -6.54 8.09
C LYS A 79 14.73 -6.28 9.06
N ASP A 80 15.04 -5.56 10.15
CA ASP A 80 14.07 -4.99 11.06
C ASP A 80 13.18 -4.06 10.26
N ARG A 81 12.23 -4.67 9.56
CA ARG A 81 11.21 -4.00 8.81
C ARG A 81 10.30 -3.46 9.90
N LYS A 82 10.61 -2.25 10.41
CA LYS A 82 9.83 -1.51 11.41
C LYS A 82 8.37 -1.82 11.15
N LEU A 83 7.80 -2.68 12.00
CA LEU A 83 6.47 -3.21 11.78
C LEU A 83 5.55 -2.01 11.91
N LEU A 84 4.97 -1.57 10.79
CA LEU A 84 3.99 -0.49 10.79
C LEU A 84 2.95 -0.75 11.88
N HIS A 85 2.60 0.30 12.62
CA HIS A 85 1.58 0.21 13.66
C HIS A 85 0.32 -0.48 13.08
N PRO A 86 -0.33 -1.42 13.79
CA PRO A 86 -1.42 -2.22 13.24
C PRO A 86 -2.53 -1.40 12.57
N VAL A 87 -2.86 -0.23 13.13
CA VAL A 87 -3.85 0.70 12.58
C VAL A 87 -3.41 1.25 11.23
N VAL A 88 -2.16 1.72 11.11
CA VAL A 88 -1.60 2.23 9.85
C VAL A 88 -1.61 1.14 8.78
N ARG A 89 -1.27 -0.10 9.16
CA ARG A 89 -1.34 -1.26 8.25
C ARG A 89 -2.76 -1.50 7.74
N LYS A 90 -3.78 -1.38 8.61
CA LYS A 90 -5.18 -1.56 8.21
C LYS A 90 -5.64 -0.44 7.28
N ASN A 91 -5.32 0.81 7.59
CA ASN A 91 -5.66 1.98 6.78
C ASN A 91 -5.03 1.93 5.39
N LEU A 92 -3.75 1.54 5.29
CA LEU A 92 -3.10 1.32 4.00
C LEU A 92 -3.79 0.21 3.21
N GLY A 93 -4.21 -0.87 3.88
CA GLY A 93 -4.99 -1.94 3.24
C GLY A 93 -6.33 -1.46 2.68
N TYR A 94 -7.07 -0.60 3.40
CA TYR A 94 -8.30 0.00 2.89
C TYR A 94 -8.06 0.86 1.66
N ARG A 95 -7.06 1.75 1.73
CA ARG A 95 -6.71 2.63 0.61
C ARG A 95 -6.31 1.83 -0.63
N GLN A 96 -5.50 0.79 -0.44
CA GLN A 96 -5.09 -0.11 -1.53
C GLN A 96 -6.29 -0.85 -2.13
N PHE A 97 -7.21 -1.35 -1.30
CA PHE A 97 -8.41 -2.01 -1.78
C PHE A 97 -9.30 -1.05 -2.56
N ILE A 98 -9.62 0.13 -2.02
CA ILE A 98 -10.47 1.10 -2.72
C ILE A 98 -9.82 1.55 -4.04
N LYS A 99 -8.50 1.76 -4.07
CA LYS A 99 -7.76 2.14 -5.28
C LYS A 99 -7.74 1.05 -6.34
N SER A 100 -7.67 -0.22 -5.92
CA SER A 100 -7.57 -1.36 -6.85
C SER A 100 -8.91 -2.00 -7.17
N ALA A 101 -9.95 -1.72 -6.38
CA ALA A 101 -11.27 -2.32 -6.50
C ALA A 101 -11.80 -2.09 -7.91
N THR A 102 -11.80 -3.16 -8.69
CA THR A 102 -12.63 -3.31 -9.89
C THR A 102 -14.09 -3.01 -9.53
N PRO A 103 -14.97 -2.66 -10.48
CA PRO A 103 -16.38 -2.39 -10.20
C PRO A 103 -17.03 -3.63 -9.55
N CYS A 104 -17.04 -3.63 -8.23
CA CYS A 104 -17.61 -4.66 -7.38
C CYS A 104 -18.92 -4.13 -6.83
N HIS A 105 -19.85 -5.05 -6.61
CA HIS A 105 -21.11 -4.71 -5.98
C HIS A 105 -20.86 -4.08 -4.59
N PRO A 106 -21.59 -3.03 -4.18
CA PRO A 106 -21.36 -2.33 -2.90
C PRO A 106 -21.36 -3.27 -1.68
N LEU A 107 -22.26 -4.25 -1.67
CA LEU A 107 -22.27 -5.30 -0.64
C LEU A 107 -20.99 -6.15 -0.61
N ALA A 108 -20.36 -6.43 -1.75
CA ALA A 108 -19.08 -7.14 -1.79
C ALA A 108 -17.96 -6.30 -1.16
N VAL A 109 -17.92 -5.00 -1.48
CA VAL A 109 -17.02 -4.01 -0.84
C VAL A 109 -17.23 -4.00 0.67
N ALA A 110 -18.48 -3.91 1.13
CA ALA A 110 -18.80 -3.90 2.56
C ALA A 110 -18.39 -5.21 3.28
N ILE A 111 -18.62 -6.37 2.65
CA ILE A 111 -18.18 -7.67 3.16
C ILE A 111 -16.64 -7.70 3.26
N TRP A 112 -15.93 -7.24 2.22
CA TRP A 112 -14.47 -7.19 2.23
C TRP A 112 -13.94 -6.29 3.36
N CYS A 113 -14.50 -5.08 3.52
CA CYS A 113 -14.09 -4.15 4.57
C CYS A 113 -14.26 -4.78 5.96
N TRP A 114 -15.41 -5.42 6.21
CA TRP A 114 -15.63 -6.10 7.49
C TRP A 114 -14.66 -7.26 7.72
N LEU A 115 -14.42 -8.08 6.70
CA LEU A 115 -13.43 -9.16 6.74
C LEU A 115 -12.03 -8.63 7.05
N TRP A 116 -11.65 -7.50 6.46
CA TRP A 116 -10.38 -6.83 6.69
C TRP A 116 -10.27 -6.29 8.13
N THR A 117 -11.33 -5.72 8.71
CA THR A 117 -11.34 -5.35 10.14
C THR A 117 -11.08 -6.56 11.03
N CYS A 118 -11.76 -7.68 10.75
CA CYS A 118 -11.68 -8.90 11.55
C CYS A 118 -10.44 -9.78 11.26
N GLU A 119 -9.64 -9.42 10.25
CA GLU A 119 -8.44 -10.15 9.87
C GLU A 119 -7.37 -10.10 10.96
N ARG A 120 -6.81 -11.28 11.30
CA ARG A 120 -5.59 -11.43 12.09
C ARG A 120 -4.53 -12.20 11.29
N LYS A 121 -3.33 -11.63 11.14
CA LYS A 121 -2.19 -12.19 10.38
C LYS A 121 -2.53 -12.61 8.93
N GLY A 122 -3.38 -11.85 8.26
CA GLY A 122 -3.88 -12.03 6.89
C GLY A 122 -5.03 -13.03 6.77
N LEU A 123 -5.52 -13.58 7.88
CA LEU A 123 -6.57 -14.59 7.91
C LEU A 123 -7.81 -14.08 8.65
N CYS A 124 -8.98 -14.43 8.14
CA CYS A 124 -10.25 -14.20 8.82
C CYS A 124 -11.04 -15.51 8.86
N ARG A 125 -11.58 -15.83 10.04
CA ARG A 125 -12.45 -16.98 10.25
C ARG A 125 -13.90 -16.48 10.35
N THR A 126 -14.73 -16.82 9.37
CA THR A 126 -16.15 -16.45 9.39
C THR A 126 -17.04 -17.49 8.71
N SER A 127 -18.30 -17.53 9.09
CA SER A 127 -19.34 -18.34 8.43
C SER A 127 -20.21 -17.46 7.54
N THR A 128 -20.73 -18.04 6.45
CA THR A 128 -21.68 -17.35 5.57
C THR A 128 -22.95 -16.94 6.30
N ARG A 129 -23.43 -17.78 7.24
CA ARG A 129 -24.55 -17.46 8.13
C ARG A 129 -24.30 -16.22 9.00
N ARG A 130 -23.09 -16.07 9.55
CA ARG A 130 -22.72 -14.89 10.36
C ARG A 130 -22.70 -13.62 9.51
N LEU A 131 -22.16 -13.70 8.29
CA LEU A 131 -22.18 -12.60 7.33
C LEU A 131 -23.63 -12.24 6.94
N ALA A 132 -24.45 -13.23 6.60
CA ALA A 132 -25.86 -13.06 6.23
C ALA A 132 -26.64 -12.36 7.35
N LYS A 133 -26.51 -12.83 8.59
CA LYS A 133 -27.13 -12.20 9.77
C LYS A 133 -26.65 -10.76 9.98
N ARG A 134 -25.36 -10.50 9.82
CA ARG A 134 -24.78 -9.15 10.04
C ARG A 134 -25.26 -8.14 9.00
N PHE A 135 -25.29 -8.52 7.73
CA PHE A 135 -25.67 -7.63 6.64
C PHE A 135 -27.17 -7.69 6.32
N LYS A 136 -27.96 -8.46 7.09
CA LYS A 136 -29.40 -8.66 6.90
C LYS A 136 -29.77 -9.08 5.45
N VAL A 137 -28.98 -9.98 4.88
CA VAL A 137 -29.17 -10.50 3.51
C VAL A 137 -29.21 -12.03 3.50
N SER A 138 -29.69 -12.62 2.42
CA SER A 138 -29.71 -14.07 2.27
C SER A 138 -28.29 -14.67 2.22
N THR A 139 -28.16 -15.92 2.65
CA THR A 139 -26.90 -16.68 2.55
C THR A 139 -26.44 -16.87 1.10
N ASN A 140 -27.38 -16.96 0.17
CA ASN A 140 -27.10 -17.07 -1.26
C ASN A 140 -26.48 -15.79 -1.80
N THR A 141 -27.02 -14.62 -1.42
CA THR A 141 -26.46 -13.31 -1.77
C THR A 141 -25.03 -13.18 -1.25
N VAL A 142 -24.78 -13.51 0.02
CA VAL A 142 -23.42 -13.49 0.59
C VAL A 142 -22.49 -14.42 -0.19
N THR A 143 -22.94 -15.61 -0.54
CA THR A 143 -22.14 -16.60 -1.28
C THR A 143 -21.78 -16.08 -2.67
N ALA A 144 -22.72 -15.44 -3.37
CA ALA A 144 -22.48 -14.78 -4.65
C ALA A 144 -21.43 -13.66 -4.52
N ARG A 145 -21.53 -12.80 -3.51
CA ARG A 145 -20.57 -11.71 -3.28
C ARG A 145 -19.18 -12.20 -2.85
N LEU A 146 -19.12 -13.29 -2.06
CA LEU A 146 -17.84 -13.93 -1.75
C LEU A 146 -17.20 -14.59 -2.99
N LYS A 147 -18.00 -15.12 -3.91
CA LYS A 147 -17.52 -15.65 -5.20
C LYS A 147 -16.95 -14.52 -6.05
N GLU A 148 -17.65 -13.39 -6.15
CA GLU A 148 -17.20 -12.18 -6.84
C GLU A 148 -15.84 -11.69 -6.34
N LEU A 149 -15.70 -11.49 -5.02
CA LEU A 149 -14.43 -11.08 -4.40
C LEU A 149 -13.30 -12.11 -4.62
N ARG A 150 -13.63 -13.39 -4.74
CA ARG A 150 -12.65 -14.45 -5.02
C ARG A 150 -12.21 -14.41 -6.48
N THR A 151 -13.13 -14.23 -7.42
CA THR A 151 -12.84 -14.07 -8.85
C THR A 151 -11.99 -12.84 -9.10
N ALA A 152 -12.28 -11.74 -8.41
CA ALA A 152 -11.48 -10.51 -8.45
C ALA A 152 -10.12 -10.62 -7.71
N GLY A 153 -9.82 -11.75 -7.06
CA GLY A 153 -8.52 -11.98 -6.41
C GLY A 153 -8.33 -11.34 -5.03
N TYR A 154 -9.37 -10.77 -4.42
CA TYR A 154 -9.29 -10.14 -3.09
C TYR A 154 -9.42 -11.13 -1.94
N LEU A 155 -9.99 -12.30 -2.20
CA LEU A 155 -10.19 -13.36 -1.22
C LEU A 155 -9.67 -14.69 -1.73
N ARG A 156 -9.03 -15.45 -0.84
CA ARG A 156 -8.68 -16.85 -1.09
C ARG A 156 -9.13 -17.72 0.06
N ARG A 157 -9.96 -18.71 -0.23
CA ARG A 157 -10.41 -19.68 0.78
C ARG A 157 -9.27 -20.65 1.09
N LYS A 158 -8.77 -20.64 2.33
CA LYS A 158 -7.70 -21.54 2.81
C LYS A 158 -8.26 -22.85 3.34
N ARG A 159 -9.33 -22.78 4.13
CA ARG A 159 -10.02 -23.96 4.67
C ARG A 159 -11.53 -23.76 4.48
N ARG A 160 -12.19 -24.77 3.92
CA ARG A 160 -13.65 -24.82 3.88
C ARG A 160 -14.13 -25.23 5.28
N GLY A 161 -15.03 -24.44 5.84
CA GLY A 161 -15.75 -24.84 7.05
C GLY A 161 -16.78 -25.92 6.73
N GLU A 162 -16.96 -26.87 7.63
CA GLU A 162 -18.01 -27.86 7.52
C GLU A 162 -19.38 -27.22 7.73
N MET A 163 -20.36 -27.72 6.97
CA MET A 163 -21.74 -27.27 7.06
C MET A 163 -22.26 -27.52 8.48
N GLY A 164 -22.65 -26.45 9.18
CA GLY A 164 -23.17 -26.51 10.54
C GLY A 164 -22.13 -26.61 11.67
N LYS A 165 -20.89 -27.02 11.39
CA LYS A 165 -19.88 -27.28 12.44
C LYS A 165 -18.74 -26.28 12.50
N SER A 166 -18.34 -25.65 11.38
CA SER A 166 -17.16 -24.77 11.41
C SER A 166 -17.20 -23.60 10.43
N ALA A 167 -16.63 -22.48 10.87
CA ALA A 167 -16.44 -21.29 10.04
C ALA A 167 -15.34 -21.54 8.99
N SER A 168 -15.53 -20.97 7.79
CA SER A 168 -14.50 -21.00 6.75
C SER A 168 -13.37 -20.04 7.09
N VAL A 169 -12.15 -20.40 6.70
CA VAL A 169 -10.97 -19.55 6.87
C VAL A 169 -10.60 -18.96 5.52
N TYR A 170 -10.63 -17.64 5.45
CA TYR A 170 -10.28 -16.85 4.29
C TYR A 170 -8.96 -16.14 4.51
N ARG A 171 -8.12 -16.13 3.49
CA ARG A 171 -7.01 -15.20 3.37
C ARG A 171 -7.47 -14.00 2.58
N ILE A 172 -7.25 -12.81 3.12
CA ILE A 172 -7.73 -11.55 2.55
C ILE A 172 -6.55 -10.76 2.02
N PHE A 173 -6.71 -10.15 0.85
CA PHE A 173 -5.69 -9.33 0.23
C PHE A 173 -6.23 -7.92 -0.03
N PRO A 174 -5.42 -6.88 0.22
CA PRO A 174 -5.76 -5.50 -0.11
C PRO A 174 -5.58 -5.18 -1.59
N THR A 175 -4.83 -6.01 -2.33
CA THR A 175 -4.67 -5.91 -3.77
C THR A 175 -5.08 -7.23 -4.41
N PRO A 176 -5.61 -7.20 -5.64
CA PRO A 176 -6.05 -8.40 -6.32
C PRO A 176 -4.86 -9.34 -6.54
N ARG A 177 -5.02 -10.60 -6.13
CA ARG A 177 -4.07 -11.67 -6.41
C ARG A 177 -4.81 -12.78 -7.12
N LEU A 178 -4.73 -12.76 -8.44
CA LEU A 178 -5.30 -13.82 -9.27
C LEU A 178 -4.58 -15.13 -8.97
N ASP A 179 -5.35 -16.15 -8.62
CA ASP A 179 -4.82 -17.49 -8.35
C ASP A 179 -4.62 -18.16 -9.72
N THR A 180 -3.42 -18.03 -10.30
CA THR A 180 -3.05 -18.58 -11.63
C THR A 180 -3.26 -20.09 -11.74
N LYS A 181 -3.42 -20.79 -10.61
CA LYS A 181 -3.60 -22.25 -10.56
C LYS A 181 -5.01 -22.74 -10.93
N ARG A 182 -5.98 -21.88 -11.25
CA ARG A 182 -7.37 -22.27 -11.59
C ARG A 182 -7.79 -22.00 -13.03
N LEU A 183 -6.85 -21.60 -13.91
CA LEU A 183 -7.12 -21.39 -15.33
C LEU A 183 -6.88 -22.63 -16.21
N ASN A 184 -6.44 -23.75 -15.63
CA ASN A 184 -6.11 -24.99 -16.37
C ASN A 184 -7.02 -26.19 -16.04
N HIS A 185 -8.28 -25.97 -15.64
CA HIS A 185 -9.25 -27.06 -15.46
C HIS A 185 -10.66 -26.65 -15.85
#